data_AF-H0AB26-F1
#
_entry.id   AF-H0AB26-F1
#
_cell.length_a   1.000
_cell.length_b   1.000
_cell.length_c   1.000
_cell.angle_alpha   90.00
_cell.angle_beta   90.00
_cell.angle_gamma   90.00
#
_symmetry.space_group_name_H-M   'P 1'
#
loop_
_entity.id
_entity.type
_entity.pdbx_description
1 polymer ?
#
loop_
_entity_poly.entity_id
_entity_poly.type
_entity_poly.pdbx_seq_one_letter_code
_entity_poly.pdbx_strand_id
1 'polypeptide(L)'
;MLTLILASVGGIVPFTGLLVSLVLILSALVLRDYFSRIIMKITGGENELVLLSGIATLISIVWITESTGVSALARIYAAGLMLVNTELGFRVRERFTAVKDFFTALSFISIGYLLTLPGMRYIGAVTGLVLFASVIRPLFSTQVLRLQGYDLRTSFMASVQSSQISEIVVVGAFVACSSN
;
A
#
# COMPACT_ATOMS: atom_id res chain seq x y z
N MET A 1 23.40 -1.27 -6.42
CA MET A 1 24.35 -1.00 -7.53
C MET A 1 24.88 -2.31 -8.15
N LEU A 2 25.34 -3.29 -7.36
CA LEU A 2 25.82 -4.60 -7.85
C LEU A 2 24.73 -5.43 -8.60
N THR A 3 23.48 -5.37 -8.15
CA THR A 3 22.33 -6.07 -8.77
C THR A 3 21.88 -5.46 -10.10
N LEU A 4 22.15 -4.17 -10.32
CA LEU A 4 21.79 -3.46 -11.54
C LEU A 4 22.71 -3.83 -12.71
N ILE A 5 23.93 -4.28 -12.41
CA ILE A 5 24.90 -4.78 -13.40
C ILE A 5 24.56 -6.22 -13.84
N LEU A 6 24.03 -7.06 -12.95
CA LEU A 6 23.55 -8.40 -13.33
C LEU A 6 22.30 -8.35 -14.22
N ALA A 7 21.45 -7.33 -14.10
CA ALA A 7 20.23 -7.18 -14.90
C ALA A 7 20.49 -6.99 -16.41
N SER A 8 21.70 -6.58 -16.80
CA SER A 8 22.12 -6.45 -18.20
C SER A 8 22.46 -7.82 -18.85
N VAL A 9 22.71 -8.86 -18.04
CA VAL A 9 23.05 -10.20 -18.53
C VAL A 9 21.85 -11.14 -18.41
N GLY A 10 21.02 -11.12 -19.46
CA GLY A 10 20.18 -12.24 -19.93
C GLY A 10 19.36 -13.04 -18.90
N GLY A 11 18.06 -12.74 -18.78
CA GLY A 11 16.99 -13.72 -18.50
C GLY A 11 16.89 -14.37 -17.11
N ILE A 12 17.97 -14.41 -16.31
CA ILE A 12 18.02 -15.15 -15.03
C ILE A 12 17.55 -14.28 -13.84
N VAL A 13 17.72 -12.96 -13.94
CA VAL A 13 17.44 -12.00 -12.87
C VAL A 13 15.94 -11.78 -12.54
N PRO A 14 14.97 -11.82 -13.48
CA PRO A 14 13.55 -11.70 -13.09
C PRO A 14 13.07 -12.94 -12.33
N PHE A 15 13.63 -14.12 -12.64
CA PHE A 15 13.21 -15.38 -12.03
C PHE A 15 13.68 -15.51 -10.57
N THR A 16 14.92 -15.10 -10.27
CA THR A 16 15.44 -15.12 -8.90
C THR A 16 14.70 -14.15 -7.99
N GLY A 17 14.37 -12.94 -8.46
CA GLY A 17 13.58 -11.97 -7.69
C GLY A 17 12.16 -12.48 -7.37
N LEU A 18 11.54 -13.20 -8.32
CA LEU A 18 10.24 -13.81 -8.13
C LEU A 18 10.30 -14.96 -7.11
N LEU A 19 11.31 -15.82 -7.20
CA LEU A 19 11.54 -16.90 -6.24
C LEU A 19 11.77 -16.37 -4.82
N VAL A 20 12.60 -15.35 -4.64
CA VAL A 20 12.85 -14.75 -3.31
C VAL A 20 11.57 -14.14 -2.76
N SER A 21 10.78 -13.45 -3.60
CA SER A 21 9.47 -12.90 -3.20
C SER A 21 8.51 -14.00 -2.77
N LEU A 22 8.45 -15.12 -3.51
CA LEU A 22 7.62 -16.26 -3.18
C LEU A 22 8.03 -16.91 -1.85
N VAL A 23 9.33 -17.12 -1.66
CA VAL A 23 9.89 -17.67 -0.40
C VAL A 23 9.56 -16.77 0.78
N LEU A 24 9.65 -15.45 0.61
CA LEU A 24 9.31 -14.47 1.64
C LEU A 24 7.83 -14.53 2.03
N ILE A 25 6.93 -14.65 1.03
CA ILE A 25 5.50 -14.76 1.27
C ILE A 25 5.16 -16.06 1.98
N LEU A 26 5.76 -17.18 1.54
CA LEU A 26 5.58 -18.48 2.17
C LEU A 26 6.12 -18.52 3.60
N SER A 27 7.30 -17.93 3.84
CA SER A 27 7.86 -17.84 5.18
C SER A 27 6.99 -16.99 6.10
N ALA A 28 6.46 -15.86 5.62
CA ALA A 28 5.52 -15.04 6.38
C ALA A 28 4.25 -15.81 6.76
N LEU A 29 3.68 -16.63 5.85
CA LEU A 29 2.51 -17.46 6.15
C LEU A 29 2.79 -18.51 7.23
N VAL A 30 3.94 -19.18 7.16
CA VAL A 30 4.31 -20.24 8.12
C VAL A 30 4.65 -19.65 9.48
N LEU A 31 5.37 -18.52 9.52
CA LEU A 31 5.83 -17.92 10.76
C LEU A 31 4.75 -17.10 11.49
N ARG A 32 3.67 -16.70 10.83
CA ARG A 32 2.68 -15.76 11.41
C ARG A 32 2.11 -16.22 12.75
N ASP A 33 1.75 -17.50 12.89
CA ASP A 33 1.05 -18.00 14.08
C ASP A 33 2.02 -18.13 15.26
N TYR A 34 3.25 -18.56 14.97
CA TYR A 34 4.32 -18.63 15.96
C TYR A 34 4.68 -17.22 16.46
N PHE A 35 4.86 -16.28 15.53
CA PHE A 35 5.22 -14.92 15.86
C PHE A 35 4.11 -14.19 16.63
N SER A 36 2.85 -14.34 16.21
CA SER A 36 1.72 -13.76 16.95
C SER A 36 1.67 -14.26 18.39
N ARG A 37 1.94 -15.55 18.63
CA ARG A 37 1.96 -16.12 19.99
C ARG A 37 3.11 -15.57 20.82
N ILE A 38 4.31 -15.39 20.23
CA ILE A 38 5.47 -14.85 20.95
C ILE A 38 5.19 -13.43 21.43
N ILE A 39 4.64 -12.59 20.55
CA ILE A 39 4.37 -11.20 20.87
C ILE A 39 3.25 -11.09 21.92
N MET A 40 2.15 -11.83 21.75
CA MET A 40 1.06 -11.81 22.73
C MET A 40 1.53 -12.22 24.13
N LYS A 41 2.48 -13.18 24.22
CA LYS A 41 3.08 -13.59 25.49
C LYS A 41 3.98 -12.51 26.10
N ILE A 42 4.77 -11.81 25.29
CA ILE A 42 5.68 -10.75 25.75
C ILE A 42 4.89 -9.52 26.21
N THR A 43 3.85 -9.18 25.46
CA THR A 43 3.04 -7.99 25.72
C THR A 43 2.06 -8.16 26.88
N GLY A 44 1.78 -9.38 27.31
CA GLY A 44 0.82 -9.64 28.40
C GLY A 44 -0.63 -9.31 28.02
N GLY A 45 -0.91 -9.04 26.73
CA GLY A 45 -2.24 -8.69 26.24
C GLY A 45 -2.62 -7.20 26.35
N GLU A 46 -1.70 -6.34 26.82
CA GLU A 46 -1.90 -4.89 26.88
C GLU A 46 -2.07 -4.28 25.50
N ASN A 47 -3.22 -3.64 25.25
CA ASN A 47 -3.63 -3.27 23.89
C ASN A 47 -2.67 -2.27 23.21
N GLU A 48 -2.10 -1.33 23.96
CA GLU A 48 -1.17 -0.31 23.46
C GLU A 48 0.16 -0.94 23.03
N LEU A 49 0.68 -1.83 23.85
CA LEU A 49 1.90 -2.57 23.57
C LEU A 49 1.69 -3.56 22.40
N VAL A 50 0.49 -4.13 22.23
CA VAL A 50 0.17 -5.00 21.09
C VAL A 50 0.15 -4.19 19.80
N LEU A 51 -0.45 -3.00 19.81
CA LEU A 51 -0.46 -2.09 18.66
C LEU A 51 0.96 -1.68 18.28
N LEU A 52 1.77 -1.26 19.26
CA LEU A 52 3.15 -0.85 19.05
C LEU A 52 3.99 -2.00 18.47
N SER A 53 3.83 -3.20 19.02
CA SER A 53 4.55 -4.38 18.54
C SER A 53 4.12 -4.80 17.14
N GLY A 54 2.83 -4.69 16.80
CA GLY A 54 2.33 -4.94 15.45
C GLY A 54 2.93 -3.99 14.41
N ILE A 55 2.96 -2.69 14.70
CA ILE A 55 3.59 -1.69 13.83
C ILE A 55 5.10 -1.94 13.72
N ALA A 56 5.78 -2.19 14.85
CA ALA A 56 7.21 -2.50 14.86
C ALA A 56 7.53 -3.74 14.03
N THR A 57 6.67 -4.76 14.07
CA THR A 57 6.79 -5.98 13.27
C THR A 57 6.69 -5.68 11.78
N LEU A 58 5.70 -4.89 11.36
CA LEU A 58 5.56 -4.47 9.96
C LEU A 58 6.80 -3.74 9.46
N ILE A 59 7.30 -2.77 10.23
CA ILE A 59 8.48 -1.99 9.89
C ILE A 59 9.73 -2.90 9.84
N SER A 60 9.89 -3.79 10.82
CA SER A 60 11.01 -4.71 10.91
C SER A 60 11.10 -5.63 9.69
N ILE A 61 9.98 -6.18 9.24
CA ILE A 61 9.94 -7.03 8.04
C ILE A 61 10.37 -6.23 6.80
N VAL A 62 9.80 -5.05 6.60
CA VAL A 62 10.14 -4.21 5.44
C VAL A 62 11.63 -3.86 5.43
N TRP A 63 12.18 -3.54 6.60
CA TRP A 63 13.58 -3.18 6.80
C TRP A 63 14.54 -4.37 6.57
N ILE A 64 14.27 -5.52 7.18
CA ILE A 64 15.08 -6.74 6.99
C ILE A 64 15.12 -7.12 5.51
N THR A 65 13.98 -6.99 4.83
CA THR A 65 13.84 -7.41 3.44
C THR A 65 14.40 -6.37 2.45
N GLU A 66 14.69 -5.14 2.87
CA GLU A 66 15.20 -4.07 2.00
C GLU A 66 16.52 -4.46 1.32
N SER A 67 17.39 -5.16 2.04
CA SER A 67 18.70 -5.61 1.57
C SER A 67 18.64 -6.75 0.54
N THR A 68 17.52 -7.47 0.44
CA THR A 68 17.40 -8.68 -0.40
C THR A 68 17.08 -8.40 -1.87
N GLY A 69 16.90 -7.14 -2.27
CA GLY A 69 16.59 -6.76 -3.66
C GLY A 69 15.15 -7.12 -4.10
N VAL A 70 14.28 -7.48 -3.15
CA VAL A 70 12.86 -7.78 -3.37
C VAL A 70 12.08 -6.50 -3.64
N SER A 71 11.07 -6.58 -4.53
CA SER A 71 10.20 -5.45 -4.86
C SER A 71 9.55 -4.86 -3.60
N ALA A 72 9.39 -3.54 -3.54
CA ALA A 72 8.75 -2.87 -2.40
C ALA A 72 7.35 -3.44 -2.09
N LEU A 73 6.58 -3.74 -3.15
CA LEU A 73 5.26 -4.37 -3.05
C LEU A 73 5.31 -5.74 -2.36
N ALA A 74 6.24 -6.62 -2.74
CA ALA A 74 6.35 -7.95 -2.14
C ALA A 74 6.73 -7.87 -0.65
N ARG A 75 7.60 -6.92 -0.27
CA ARG A 75 7.98 -6.69 1.14
C ARG A 75 6.79 -6.26 2.00
N ILE A 76 6.03 -5.27 1.53
CA ILE A 76 4.85 -4.76 2.23
C ILE A 76 3.75 -5.83 2.30
N TYR A 77 3.57 -6.60 1.23
CA TYR A 77 2.61 -7.70 1.20
C TYR A 77 2.94 -8.78 2.23
N ALA A 78 4.19 -9.24 2.27
CA ALA A 78 4.62 -10.22 3.26
C ALA A 78 4.50 -9.70 4.70
N ALA A 79 4.85 -8.43 4.94
CA ALA A 79 4.65 -7.80 6.23
C ALA A 79 3.18 -7.84 6.68
N GLY A 80 2.25 -7.46 5.78
CA GLY A 80 0.81 -7.53 6.06
C GLY A 80 0.32 -8.96 6.30
N LEU A 81 0.82 -9.92 5.51
CA LEU A 81 0.44 -11.33 5.60
C LEU A 81 0.82 -11.97 6.95
N MET A 82 1.90 -11.48 7.57
CA MET A 82 2.34 -11.90 8.90
C MET A 82 1.34 -11.53 10.01
N LEU A 83 0.42 -10.58 9.75
CA LEU A 83 -0.65 -10.17 10.66
C LEU A 83 -2.02 -10.76 10.29
N VAL A 84 -2.17 -11.35 9.11
CA VAL A 84 -3.48 -11.83 8.63
C VAL A 84 -3.92 -13.07 9.41
N ASN A 85 -5.16 -13.06 9.89
CA ASN A 85 -5.81 -14.16 10.61
C ASN A 85 -5.10 -14.57 11.91
N THR A 86 -4.33 -13.67 12.53
CA THR A 86 -3.70 -13.91 13.84
C THR A 86 -4.36 -13.05 14.92
N GLU A 87 -4.27 -13.49 16.18
CA GLU A 87 -4.83 -12.74 17.33
C GLU A 87 -4.22 -11.33 17.45
N LEU A 88 -2.92 -11.22 17.19
CA LEU A 88 -2.22 -9.94 17.14
C LEU A 88 -2.80 -9.04 16.03
N GLY A 89 -3.03 -9.59 14.84
CA GLY A 89 -3.61 -8.85 13.73
C GLY A 89 -5.00 -8.29 14.01
N PHE A 90 -5.86 -9.05 14.72
CA PHE A 90 -7.19 -8.58 15.10
C PHE A 90 -7.12 -7.38 16.05
N ARG A 91 -6.31 -7.46 17.11
CA ARG A 91 -6.15 -6.38 18.09
C ARG A 91 -5.51 -5.13 17.47
N VAL A 92 -4.50 -5.33 16.62
CA VAL A 92 -3.88 -4.23 15.86
C VAL A 92 -4.94 -3.57 14.98
N ARG A 93 -5.71 -4.33 14.20
CA ARG A 93 -6.68 -3.80 13.24
C ARG A 93 -7.78 -2.96 13.88
N GLU A 94 -8.24 -3.31 15.08
CA GLU A 94 -9.25 -2.52 15.81
C GLU A 94 -8.76 -1.09 16.11
N ARG A 95 -7.48 -0.94 16.44
CA ARG A 95 -6.88 0.34 16.83
C ARG A 95 -6.08 1.03 15.72
N PHE A 96 -5.78 0.31 14.66
CA PHE A 96 -5.04 0.82 13.50
C PHE A 96 -5.78 1.96 12.80
N THR A 97 -7.10 2.05 12.92
CA THR A 97 -7.89 3.16 12.37
C THR A 97 -7.38 4.51 12.85
N ALA A 98 -7.09 4.66 14.15
CA ALA A 98 -6.58 5.92 14.70
C ALA A 98 -5.18 6.28 14.16
N VAL A 99 -4.32 5.27 13.98
CA VAL A 99 -2.98 5.45 13.40
C VAL A 99 -3.08 5.86 11.94
N LYS A 100 -3.93 5.18 11.18
CA LYS A 100 -4.25 5.52 9.79
C LYS A 100 -4.73 6.96 9.70
N ASP A 101 -5.69 7.36 10.53
CA ASP A 101 -6.26 8.71 10.50
C ASP A 101 -5.23 9.80 10.87
N PHE A 102 -4.30 9.49 11.78
CA PHE A 102 -3.17 10.37 12.09
C PHE A 102 -2.24 10.59 10.88
N PHE A 103 -1.81 9.50 10.23
CA PHE A 103 -1.00 9.62 9.00
C PHE A 103 -1.79 10.33 7.89
N THR A 104 -3.11 10.09 7.82
CA THR A 104 -4.00 10.81 6.91
C THR A 104 -3.97 12.31 7.10
N ALA A 105 -4.15 12.76 8.33
CA ALA A 105 -4.07 14.17 8.66
C ALA A 105 -2.68 14.73 8.32
N LEU A 106 -1.61 14.01 8.67
CA LEU A 106 -0.23 14.46 8.44
C LEU A 106 0.07 14.63 6.95
N SER A 107 -0.30 13.66 6.11
CA SER A 107 -0.12 13.75 4.65
C SER A 107 -0.85 14.94 4.07
N PHE A 108 -2.10 15.19 4.49
CA PHE A 108 -2.85 16.37 4.02
C PHE A 108 -2.24 17.69 4.48
N ILE A 109 -1.70 17.75 5.69
CA ILE A 109 -0.96 18.92 6.17
C ILE A 109 0.29 19.14 5.30
N SER A 110 1.07 18.08 5.03
CA SER A 110 2.26 18.18 4.18
C SER A 110 1.91 18.62 2.75
N ILE A 111 0.90 18.01 2.13
CA ILE A 111 0.43 18.39 0.78
C ILE A 111 -0.10 19.83 0.79
N GLY A 112 -0.89 20.20 1.80
CA GLY A 112 -1.43 21.54 1.99
C GLY A 112 -0.36 22.62 2.12
N TYR A 113 0.73 22.32 2.83
CA TYR A 113 1.86 23.25 2.97
C TYR A 113 2.56 23.53 1.64
N LEU A 114 2.64 22.55 0.75
CA LEU A 114 3.31 22.68 -0.55
C LEU A 114 2.39 23.20 -1.67
N LEU A 115 1.08 23.23 -1.44
CA LEU A 115 0.10 23.70 -2.41
C LEU A 115 0.09 25.22 -2.50
N THR A 116 0.68 25.75 -3.57
CA THR A 116 0.50 27.15 -3.97
C THR A 116 -0.76 27.32 -4.82
N LEU A 117 -1.49 28.42 -4.65
CA LEU A 117 -2.68 28.71 -5.47
C LEU A 117 -2.29 28.82 -6.97
N PRO A 118 -2.91 28.02 -7.86
CA PRO A 118 -2.59 28.07 -9.27
C PRO A 118 -3.04 29.39 -9.88
N GLY A 119 -2.22 29.96 -10.76
CA GLY A 119 -2.61 31.15 -11.53
C GLY A 119 -3.83 30.88 -12.40
N MET A 120 -4.62 31.92 -12.70
CA MET A 120 -5.92 31.85 -13.41
C MET A 120 -5.87 31.04 -14.72
N ARG A 121 -4.70 30.99 -15.37
CA ARG A 121 -4.45 30.26 -16.62
C ARG A 121 -4.61 28.73 -16.48
N TYR A 122 -4.35 28.16 -15.30
CA TYR A 122 -4.38 26.71 -15.09
C TYR A 122 -5.74 26.18 -14.62
N ILE A 123 -6.68 27.06 -14.27
CA ILE A 123 -8.00 26.68 -13.76
C ILE A 123 -8.72 25.77 -14.75
N GLY A 124 -8.74 26.12 -16.05
CA GLY A 124 -9.40 25.30 -17.07
C GLY A 124 -8.81 23.89 -17.20
N ALA A 125 -7.47 23.78 -17.16
CA ALA A 125 -6.78 22.48 -17.23
C ALA A 125 -7.04 21.64 -15.97
N VAL A 126 -7.01 22.25 -14.78
CA VAL A 126 -7.29 21.58 -13.50
C VAL A 126 -8.74 21.10 -13.46
N THR A 127 -9.72 21.94 -13.80
CA THR A 127 -11.13 21.55 -13.85
C THR A 127 -11.38 20.42 -14.83
N GLY A 128 -10.76 20.49 -16.03
CA GLY A 128 -10.84 19.41 -17.02
C GLY A 128 -10.27 18.09 -16.50
N LEU A 129 -9.11 18.15 -15.83
CA LEU A 129 -8.47 16.97 -15.24
C LEU A 129 -9.31 16.36 -14.12
N VAL A 130 -9.89 17.18 -13.25
CA VAL A 130 -10.78 16.73 -12.16
C VAL A 130 -12.05 16.08 -12.72
N LEU A 131 -12.68 16.68 -13.72
CA LEU A 131 -13.85 16.08 -14.39
C LEU A 131 -13.49 14.76 -15.09
N PHE A 132 -12.36 14.71 -15.78
CA PHE A 132 -11.89 13.50 -16.43
C PHE A 132 -11.63 12.38 -15.40
N ALA A 133 -10.93 12.70 -14.32
CA ALA A 133 -10.61 11.73 -13.27
C ALA A 133 -11.85 11.27 -12.48
N SER A 134 -12.82 12.15 -12.26
CA SER A 134 -14.00 11.87 -11.42
C SER A 134 -15.17 11.24 -12.19
N VAL A 135 -15.33 11.55 -13.48
CA VAL A 135 -16.50 11.11 -14.27
C VAL A 135 -16.09 10.14 -15.37
N ILE A 136 -15.11 10.52 -16.19
CA ILE A 136 -14.77 9.74 -17.39
C ILE A 136 -14.13 8.41 -16.99
N ARG A 137 -13.15 8.43 -16.08
CA ARG A 137 -12.49 7.22 -15.56
C ARG A 137 -13.46 6.14 -15.02
N PRO A 138 -14.38 6.45 -14.09
CA PRO A 138 -15.29 5.44 -13.56
C PRO A 138 -16.32 4.98 -14.59
N LEU A 139 -16.75 5.85 -15.52
CA LEU A 139 -17.64 5.44 -16.62
C LEU A 139 -16.96 4.41 -17.54
N PHE A 140 -15.71 4.65 -17.93
CA PHE A 140 -14.95 3.67 -18.71
C PHE A 140 -14.78 2.34 -17.96
N SER A 141 -14.45 2.39 -16.67
CA SER A 141 -14.33 1.18 -15.85
C SER A 141 -15.68 0.43 -15.73
N THR A 142 -16.79 1.15 -15.59
CA THR A 142 -18.13 0.55 -15.47
C THR A 142 -18.50 -0.22 -16.74
N GLN A 143 -18.14 0.33 -17.90
CA GLN A 143 -18.39 -0.29 -19.19
C GLN A 143 -17.58 -1.56 -19.36
N VAL A 144 -16.30 -1.56 -18.97
CA VAL A 144 -15.44 -2.74 -19.00
C VAL A 144 -15.99 -3.86 -18.10
N LEU A 145 -16.41 -3.52 -16.88
CA LEU A 145 -17.01 -4.49 -15.96
C LEU A 145 -18.35 -5.02 -16.48
N ARG A 146 -19.16 -4.19 -17.13
CA ARG A 146 -20.39 -4.65 -17.79
C ARG A 146 -20.13 -5.65 -18.92
N LEU A 147 -19.10 -5.40 -19.72
CA LEU A 147 -18.70 -6.34 -20.79
C LEU A 147 -18.22 -7.69 -20.24
N GLN A 148 -17.72 -7.72 -19.00
CA GLN A 148 -17.37 -8.95 -18.29
C GLN A 148 -18.57 -9.69 -17.68
N GLY A 149 -19.80 -9.17 -17.84
CA GLY A 149 -21.04 -9.81 -17.37
C GLY A 149 -21.49 -9.39 -15.97
N TYR A 150 -20.90 -8.34 -15.39
CA TYR A 150 -21.35 -7.81 -14.09
C TYR A 150 -22.59 -6.91 -14.23
N ASP A 151 -23.44 -6.94 -13.21
CA ASP A 151 -24.62 -6.06 -13.11
C ASP A 151 -24.24 -4.58 -13.05
N LEU A 152 -25.07 -3.72 -13.67
CA LEU A 152 -24.81 -2.27 -13.75
C LEU A 152 -24.57 -1.63 -12.38
N ARG A 153 -25.34 -2.01 -11.36
CA ARG A 153 -25.21 -1.46 -10.00
C ARG A 153 -23.86 -1.83 -9.38
N THR A 154 -23.46 -3.09 -9.52
CA THR A 154 -22.20 -3.61 -8.99
C THR A 154 -21.00 -3.02 -9.74
N SER A 155 -21.05 -2.98 -11.07
CA SER A 155 -20.03 -2.36 -11.90
C SER A 155 -19.84 -0.88 -11.56
N PHE A 156 -20.93 -0.12 -11.46
CA PHE A 156 -20.86 1.30 -11.14
C PHE A 156 -20.29 1.56 -9.73
N MET A 157 -20.76 0.83 -8.72
CA MET A 157 -20.24 0.94 -7.36
C MET A 157 -18.75 0.61 -7.28
N ALA A 158 -18.32 -0.48 -7.92
CA ALA A 158 -16.92 -0.89 -7.97
C ALA A 158 -16.04 0.14 -8.69
N SER A 159 -16.51 0.68 -9.82
CA SER A 159 -15.79 1.69 -10.58
C SER A 159 -15.66 3.02 -9.84
N VAL A 160 -16.71 3.47 -9.14
CA VAL A 160 -16.65 4.70 -8.33
C VAL A 160 -15.67 4.52 -7.16
N GLN A 161 -15.70 3.37 -6.47
CA GLN A 161 -14.75 3.08 -5.38
C GLN A 161 -13.31 3.02 -5.89
N SER A 162 -13.07 2.38 -7.04
CA SER A 162 -11.74 2.28 -7.63
C SER A 162 -11.21 3.61 -8.18
N SER A 163 -12.10 4.54 -8.54
CA SER A 163 -11.70 5.84 -9.11
C SER A 163 -11.37 6.89 -8.05
N GLN A 164 -11.62 6.60 -6.77
CA GLN A 164 -11.26 7.50 -5.69
C GLN A 164 -9.73 7.64 -5.61
N ILE A 165 -9.26 8.87 -5.73
CA ILE A 165 -7.87 9.21 -5.48
C ILE A 165 -7.66 9.10 -3.97
N SER A 166 -7.00 8.03 -3.55
CA SER A 166 -6.59 7.86 -2.16
C SER A 166 -5.47 8.82 -1.80
N GLU A 167 -5.41 9.21 -0.54
CA GLU A 167 -4.30 9.96 0.06
C GLU A 167 -2.92 9.35 -0.27
N ILE A 168 -2.83 8.01 -0.31
CA ILE A 168 -1.60 7.28 -0.63
C ILE A 168 -1.14 7.57 -2.06
N VAL A 169 -2.07 7.78 -3.00
CA VAL A 169 -1.75 8.12 -4.40
C VAL A 169 -1.18 9.53 -4.47
N VAL A 170 -1.70 10.47 -3.67
CA VAL A 170 -1.21 11.85 -3.64
C VAL A 170 0.19 11.92 -3.05
N VAL A 171 0.44 11.24 -1.92
CA VAL A 171 1.78 11.14 -1.33
C VAL A 171 2.75 10.46 -2.30
N GLY A 172 2.34 9.37 -2.95
CA GLY A 172 3.17 8.67 -3.94
C GLY A 172 3.55 9.55 -5.13
N ALA A 173 2.60 10.34 -5.66
CA ALA A 173 2.87 11.30 -6.73
C ALA A 173 3.87 12.38 -6.28
N PHE A 174 3.74 12.88 -5.06
CA PHE A 174 4.66 13.86 -4.51
C PHE A 174 6.09 13.31 -4.35
N VAL A 175 6.24 12.12 -3.76
CA VAL A 175 7.54 11.45 -3.62
C VAL A 175 8.18 11.19 -4.99
N ALA A 176 7.41 10.74 -5.97
CA ALA A 176 7.90 10.53 -7.33
C ALA A 176 8.39 11.82 -8.00
N CYS A 177 7.71 12.95 -7.76
CA CYS A 177 8.10 14.24 -8.31
C CYS A 177 9.33 14.84 -7.62
N SER A 178 9.57 14.53 -6.34
CA SER A 178 10.74 14.98 -5.57
C SER A 178 12.02 14.18 -5.87
N SER A 179 11.88 12.97 -6.43
CA SER A 179 13.02 12.09 -6.76
C SER A 179 13.70 12.42 -8.10
N ASN A 180 13.43 13.58 -8.69
CA ASN A 180 13.96 14.05 -9.97
C ASN A 180 14.45 15.50 -9.81
#